data_AF-E8M663-F1
#
_entry.id   AF-E8M663-F1
#
_cell.length_a   1.000
_cell.length_b   1.000
_cell.length_c   1.000
_cell.angle_alpha   90.00
_cell.angle_beta   90.00
_cell.angle_gamma   90.00
#
_symmetry.space_group_name_H-M   'P 1'
#
loop_
_entity.id
_entity.type
_entity.pdbx_description
1 polymer ?
#
loop_
_entity_poly.entity_id
_entity_poly.type
_entity_poly.pdbx_seq_one_letter_code
_entity_poly.pdbx_strand_id
1 'polypeptide(L)' 'MFTIEGICDWCKKPGLLTSHEYIDGLCHHACKECNDLAKLDVRQFNIAELAQREKQQAMR' A
#
# COMPACT_ATOMS: atom_id res chain seq x y z
N MET A 1 -3.25 -7.03 11.49
CA MET A 1 -3.98 -6.76 12.75
C MET A 1 -3.93 -5.26 12.97
N PHE A 2 -4.98 -4.62 13.47
CA PHE A 2 -5.04 -3.16 13.60
C PHE A 2 -4.56 -2.73 14.98
N THR A 3 -3.27 -2.39 15.11
CA THR A 3 -2.60 -2.13 16.40
C THR A 3 -1.88 -0.81 16.48
N ILE A 4 -1.83 -0.05 15.38
CA ILE A 4 -1.10 1.23 15.32
C ILE A 4 -2.12 2.36 15.47
N GLU A 5 -2.05 3.15 16.53
CA GLU A 5 -2.86 4.37 16.64
C GLU A 5 -2.31 5.44 15.69
N GLY A 6 -3.18 6.02 14.86
CA GLY A 6 -2.77 7.06 13.92
C GLY A 6 -3.90 7.57 13.04
N ILE A 7 -3.54 8.31 11.98
CA ILE A 7 -4.46 8.78 10.94
C ILE A 7 -4.39 7.83 9.74
N CYS A 8 -5.54 7.32 9.29
CA CYS A 8 -5.59 6.46 8.12
C CYS A 8 -5.21 7.22 6.84
N ASP A 9 -4.33 6.63 6.03
CA ASP A 9 -3.87 7.24 4.79
C ASP A 9 -4.95 7.33 3.69
N TRP A 10 -6.01 6.52 3.77
CA TRP A 10 -7.11 6.53 2.80
C TRP A 10 -8.23 7.50 3.18
N CYS A 11 -8.84 7.32 4.37
CA CYS A 11 -9.99 8.15 4.77
C CYS A 11 -9.61 9.42 5.54
N LYS A 12 -8.34 9.59 5.91
CA LYS A 12 -7.81 10.70 6.71
C LYS A 12 -8.47 10.88 8.09
N LYS A 13 -9.09 9.82 8.62
CA LYS A 13 -9.67 9.78 9.97
C LYS A 13 -8.73 9.08 10.96
N PRO A 14 -8.75 9.46 12.25
CA PRO A 14 -8.01 8.75 13.29
C PRO A 14 -8.59 7.34 13.51
N GLY A 15 -7.74 6.38 13.89
CA GLY A 15 -8.15 5.03 14.26
C GLY A 15 -6.99 4.08 14.53
N LEU A 16 -7.33 2.81 14.77
CA LEU A 16 -6.37 1.71 14.78
C LEU A 16 -6.09 1.25 13.36
N LEU A 17 -4.81 1.18 13.01
CA LEU A 17 -4.32 0.98 11.66
C LEU A 17 -3.51 -0.32 11.54
N THR A 18 -3.45 -0.85 10.33
CA THR A 18 -2.52 -1.91 9.90
C THR A 18 -1.61 -1.36 8.81
N SER A 19 -0.37 -1.83 8.75
CA SER A 19 0.60 -1.42 7.72
C SER A 19 0.33 -2.12 6.39
N HIS A 20 0.72 -1.45 5.31
CA HIS A 20 0.76 -1.93 3.94
C HIS A 20 2.07 -1.50 3.29
N GLU A 21 2.89 -2.49 2.92
CA GLU A 21 4.21 -2.28 2.32
C GLU A 21 4.15 -2.35 0.80
N TYR A 22 4.80 -1.39 0.15
CA TYR A 22 4.91 -1.26 -1.30
C TYR A 22 6.30 -1.78 -1.75
N ILE A 23 6.39 -2.24 -3.00
CA ILE A 23 7.62 -2.84 -3.56
C ILE A 23 8.77 -1.85 -3.77
N ASP A 24 8.50 -0.55 -3.61
CA ASP A 24 9.48 0.52 -3.61
C ASP A 24 10.02 0.84 -2.20
N GLY A 25 9.51 0.15 -1.17
CA GLY A 25 9.88 0.34 0.23
C GLY A 25 9.05 1.39 0.98
N LEU A 26 8.05 2.01 0.34
CA LEU A 26 7.11 2.88 1.03
C LEU A 26 6.12 2.06 1.88
N CYS A 27 5.61 2.67 2.94
CA CYS A 27 4.64 2.05 3.85
C CYS A 27 3.50 3.02 4.16
N HIS A 28 2.27 2.56 3.96
CA HIS A 28 1.05 3.30 4.31
C HIS A 28 0.21 2.51 5.32
N HIS A 29 -0.66 3.20 6.04
CA HIS A 29 -1.43 2.66 7.15
C HIS A 29 -2.93 2.84 6.92
N ALA A 30 -3.67 1.73 6.93
CA ALA A 30 -5.12 1.73 6.70
C ALA A 30 -5.90 1.36 7.96
N CYS A 31 -7.04 2.03 8.19
CA CYS A 31 -8.01 1.59 9.18
C CYS A 31 -8.80 0.37 8.68
N LYS A 32 -9.58 -0.25 9.57
CA LYS A 32 -10.37 -1.45 9.25
C LYS A 32 -11.33 -1.25 8.07
N GLU A 33 -11.96 -0.09 7.96
CA GLU A 33 -12.92 0.19 6.90
C GLU A 33 -12.25 0.39 5.53
N CYS A 34 -11.01 0.89 5.51
CA CYS A 34 -10.27 1.14 4.27
C CYS A 34 -9.38 -0.04 3.85
N ASN A 35 -9.17 -1.03 4.71
CA ASN A 35 -8.18 -2.08 4.51
C ASN A 35 -8.37 -2.89 3.22
N ASP A 36 -9.60 -3.18 2.82
CA ASP A 36 -9.83 -3.95 1.59
C ASP A 36 -9.47 -3.13 0.34
N LEU A 37 -9.79 -1.83 0.36
CA LEU A 37 -9.36 -0.90 -0.69
C LEU A 37 -7.83 -0.74 -0.70
N ALA A 38 -7.22 -0.57 0.47
CA ALA A 38 -5.78 -0.43 0.62
C ALA A 38 -5.01 -1.65 0.07
N LYS A 39 -5.48 -2.87 0.35
CA LYS A 39 -4.89 -4.09 -0.22
C LYS A 39 -4.94 -4.11 -1.75
N LEU A 40 -6.06 -3.69 -2.34
CA LEU A 40 -6.22 -3.64 -3.79
C LEU A 40 -5.30 -2.60 -4.43
N ASP A 41 -5.18 -1.43 -3.80
CA ASP A 41 -4.33 -0.33 -4.25
C ASP A 41 -2.85 -0.73 -4.23
N VAL A 42 -2.36 -1.23 -3.09
CA VAL A 42 -0.99 -1.72 -2.92
C VAL A 42 -0.65 -2.83 -3.92
N ARG A 43 -1.57 -3.78 -4.13
CA ARG A 43 -1.38 -4.85 -5.10
C ARG A 43 -1.26 -4.31 -6.52
N GLN A 44 -2.12 -3.37 -6.91
CA GLN A 44 -2.09 -2.78 -8.26
C GLN A 44 -0.79 -2.01 -8.50
N PHE A 45 -0.36 -1.21 -7.53
CA PHE A 45 0.92 -0.52 -7.59
C PHE A 45 2.08 -1.52 -7.78
N ASN A 46 2.14 -2.55 -6.95
CA ASN A 46 3.24 -3.53 -6.99
C ASN A 46 3.29 -4.27 -8.34
N ILE A 47 2.14 -4.61 -8.93
CA ILE A 47 2.08 -5.23 -10.26
C ILE A 47 2.59 -4.27 -11.34
N ALA A 48 2.14 -3.01 -11.31
CA ALA A 48 2.54 -2.02 -12.30
C ALA A 48 4.04 -1.72 -12.22
N GLU A 49 4.57 -1.61 -11.01
CA GLU A 49 5.98 -1.31 -10.76
C GLU A 49 6.90 -2.49 -11.16
N LEU A 50 6.49 -3.73 -10.89
CA LEU A 50 7.19 -4.92 -11.41
C LEU A 50 7.23 -4.93 -12.94
N ALA A 51 6.08 -4.72 -13.58
CA ALA A 51 6.00 -4.70 -15.05
C ALA A 51 6.88 -3.60 -15.65
N GLN A 52 7.00 -2.45 -14.97
CA GLN A 52 7.87 -1.37 -15.40
C GLN A 52 9.35 -1.72 -15.24
N ARG A 53 9.74 -2.35 -14.13
CA ARG A 53 11.12 -2.84 -13.90
C ARG A 53 11.52 -3.90 -14.94
N GLU A 54 10.64 -4.83 -15.26
CA GLU A 54 10.86 -5.85 -16.30
C GLU A 54 11.10 -5.22 -17.68
N LYS A 55 10.28 -4.22 -18.07
CA LYS A 55 10.49 -3.46 -19.31
C LYS A 55 11.84 -2.76 -19.35
N GLN A 56 12.24 -2.13 -18.25
CA GLN A 56 13.53 -1.44 -18.16
C GLN A 56 14.71 -2.42 -18.23
N GLN A 57 14.57 -3.63 -17.66
CA GLN A 57 15.58 -4.67 -17.76
C GLN A 57 15.70 -5.22 -19.18
N ALA A 58 14.59 -5.40 -19.89
CA ALA A 58 14.60 -5.89 -21.28
C ALA A 58 15.16 -4.88 -22.30
N MET A 59 15.22 -3.58 -21.95
CA MET A 59 15.82 -2.53 -22.77
C MET A 59 17.32 -2.30 -22.51
N ARG A 60 17.90 -3.01 -21.54
CA ARG A 60 19.34 -2.98 -21.24
C ARG A 60 20.06 -4.10 -21.97
#